data_AF-A0AAW6XX59-F1
#
_entry.id   AF-A0AAW6XX59-F1
#
_cell.length_a   1.000
_cell.length_b   1.000
_cell.length_c   1.000
_cell.angle_alpha   90.00
_cell.angle_beta   90.00
_cell.angle_gamma   90.00
#
_symmetry.space_group_name_H-M   'P 1'
#
loop_
_entity.id
_entity.type
_entity.pdbx_description
1 polymer ?
#
loop_
_entity_poly.entity_id
_entity_poly.type
_entity_poly.pdbx_seq_one_letter_code
_entity_poly.pdbx_strand_id
1 'polypeptide(L)' 'MKDVAEHYRDVLRLGQALPAETLPVGEALGRILAEDVTARLSVPPFTNSAMDGFAVRAQE' A
#
# COMPACT_ATOMS: atom_id res chain seq x y z
N MET A 1 15.51 5.09 -38.23
CA MET A 1 15.44 5.92 -37.01
C MET A 1 14.53 5.19 -36.05
N LYS A 2 14.96 4.98 -34.80
CA LYS A 2 14.08 4.40 -33.77
C LYS A 2 12.91 5.36 -33.52
N ASP A 3 11.72 4.82 -33.28
CA ASP A 3 10.61 5.66 -32.84
C ASP A 3 10.81 6.13 -31.38
N VAL A 4 10.04 7.13 -30.95
CA VAL A 4 10.17 7.72 -29.60
C VAL A 4 9.91 6.68 -28.50
N ALA A 5 8.96 5.75 -28.70
CA ALA A 5 8.61 4.74 -27.71
C ALA A 5 9.70 3.66 -27.58
N GLU A 6 10.37 3.34 -28.68
CA GLU A 6 11.55 2.49 -28.68
C GLU A 6 12.70 3.16 -27.94
N HIS A 7 12.99 4.43 -28.23
CA HIS A 7 14.04 5.18 -27.54
C HIS A 7 13.75 5.32 -26.04
N TYR A 8 12.51 5.62 -25.65
CA TYR A 8 12.09 5.71 -24.26
C TYR A 8 12.33 4.42 -23.49
N ARG A 9 11.98 3.26 -24.07
CA ARG A 9 12.24 1.94 -23.46
C ARG A 9 13.74 1.69 -23.28
N ASP A 10 14.56 2.06 -24.25
CA ASP A 10 16.00 1.90 -24.15
C ASP A 10 16.59 2.74 -23.02
N VAL A 11 16.13 3.98 -22.85
CA VAL A 11 16.54 4.84 -21.73
C VAL A 11 16.15 4.23 -20.39
N LEU A 12 14.91 3.73 -20.25
CA LEU A 12 14.46 3.10 -19.00
C LEU A 12 15.28 1.86 -18.63
N ARG A 13 15.79 1.11 -19.62
CA ARG A 13 16.66 -0.06 -19.38
C ARG A 13 18.03 0.28 -18.82
N LEU A 14 18.46 1.53 -18.92
CA LEU A 14 19.74 1.98 -18.33
C LEU A 14 19.65 2.10 -16.81
N GLY A 15 18.44 2.30 -16.27
CA GLY A 15 18.22 2.40 -14.84
C GLY A 15 18.18 1.02 -14.18
N GLN A 16 18.76 0.92 -12.99
CA GLN A 16 18.53 -0.20 -12.08
C GLN A 16 17.81 0.32 -10.83
N ALA A 17 16.94 -0.51 -10.27
CA ALA A 17 16.32 -0.21 -8.99
C ALA A 17 17.42 -0.12 -7.92
N LEU A 18 17.33 0.89 -7.06
CA LEU A 18 18.22 1.02 -5.91
C LEU A 18 17.92 -0.09 -4.88
N PRO A 19 18.90 -0.47 -4.05
CA PRO A 19 18.65 -1.39 -2.94
C PRO A 19 17.54 -0.86 -2.02
N ALA A 20 16.71 -1.77 -1.52
CA ALA A 20 15.70 -1.44 -0.52
C ALA A 20 16.34 -1.07 0.81
N GLU A 21 15.69 -0.18 1.55
CA GLU A 21 16.07 0.23 2.91
C GLU A 21 14.86 0.17 3.85
N THR A 22 15.11 -0.06 5.14
CA THR A 22 14.07 0.01 6.18
C THR A 22 14.11 1.39 6.82
N LEU A 23 12.96 2.04 6.88
CA LEU A 23 12.82 3.41 7.38
C LEU A 23 11.65 3.50 8.38
N PRO A 24 11.64 4.50 9.27
CA PRO A 24 10.46 4.83 10.06
C PRO A 24 9.26 5.20 9.15
N VAL A 25 8.05 4.81 9.55
CA VAL A 25 6.83 5.01 8.73
C VAL A 25 6.57 6.49 8.39
N GLY A 26 6.92 7.41 9.29
CA GLY A 26 6.76 8.85 9.05
C GLY A 26 7.66 9.39 7.93
N GLU A 27 8.74 8.69 7.58
CA GLU A 27 9.69 9.06 6.53
C GLU A 27 9.42 8.32 5.21
N ALA A 28 8.45 7.40 5.18
CA ALA A 28 8.15 6.58 4.02
C ALA A 28 7.33 7.32 2.94
N LEU A 29 6.79 8.52 3.24
CA LEU A 29 5.98 9.28 2.29
C LEU A 29 6.79 9.64 1.03
N GLY A 30 6.26 9.29 -0.14
CA GLY A 30 6.92 9.51 -1.43
C GLY A 30 7.93 8.43 -1.85
N ARG A 31 8.15 7.40 -1.02
CA ARG A 31 8.92 6.20 -1.40
C ARG A 31 8.06 5.19 -2.14
N ILE A 32 8.72 4.21 -2.77
CA ILE A 32 8.07 3.03 -3.37
C ILE A 32 8.27 1.86 -2.41
N LEU A 33 7.19 1.11 -2.12
CA LEU A 33 7.28 -0.11 -1.31
C LEU A 33 8.14 -1.16 -1.99
N ALA A 34 9.08 -1.73 -1.24
CA ALA A 34 9.93 -2.81 -1.72
C ALA A 34 9.27 -4.19 -1.62
N GLU A 35 8.23 -4.32 -0.80
CA GLU A 35 7.47 -5.56 -0.57
C GLU A 35 6.00 -5.26 -0.28
N ASP A 36 5.14 -6.26 -0.45
CA ASP A 36 3.72 -6.17 -0.11
C ASP A 36 3.52 -6.02 1.40
N VAL A 37 2.53 -5.22 1.79
CA VAL A 37 2.14 -5.04 3.20
C VAL A 37 0.74 -5.58 3.42
N THR A 38 0.61 -6.65 4.20
CA THR A 38 -0.67 -7.28 4.53
C THR A 38 -1.09 -6.95 5.96
N ALA A 39 -2.39 -6.75 6.19
CA ALA A 39 -2.93 -6.60 7.53
C ALA A 39 -2.65 -7.84 8.38
N ARG A 40 -2.11 -7.64 9.59
CA ARG A 40 -1.82 -8.73 10.53
C ARG A 40 -3.05 -9.16 11.33
N LEU A 41 -4.06 -8.30 11.41
CA LEU A 41 -5.27 -8.46 12.20
C LEU A 41 -6.44 -7.79 11.47
N SER A 42 -7.66 -8.31 11.67
CA SER A 42 -8.88 -7.62 11.25
C SER A 42 -9.04 -6.29 11.98
N VAL A 43 -9.59 -5.30 11.28
CA VAL A 43 -9.94 -4.00 11.88
C VAL A 43 -11.41 -3.70 11.53
N PRO A 44 -12.33 -3.73 12.52
CA PRO A 44 -12.08 -3.98 13.94
C PRO A 44 -11.74 -5.46 14.23
N PRO A 45 -10.98 -5.76 15.31
CA PRO A 45 -10.63 -7.13 15.66
C PRO A 45 -11.82 -7.94 16.22
N PHE A 46 -12.92 -7.29 16.57
CA PHE A 46 -14.18 -7.88 17.00
C PHE A 46 -15.35 -6.99 16.54
N THR A 47 -16.58 -7.51 16.62
CA THR A 47 -17.77 -6.72 16.28
C THR A 47 -17.90 -5.54 17.25
N ASN A 48 -17.76 -4.32 16.75
CA ASN A 48 -17.98 -3.09 17.53
C ASN A 48 -19.16 -2.30 16.96
N SER A 49 -19.75 -1.46 17.80
CA SER A 49 -20.76 -0.50 17.34
C SER A 49 -20.05 0.73 16.76
N ALA A 50 -20.53 1.22 15.63
CA ALA A 50 -20.14 2.53 15.09
C ALA A 50 -20.92 3.69 15.72
N MET A 51 -21.83 3.38 16.65
CA MET A 51 -22.81 4.29 17.23
C MET A 51 -22.82 4.17 18.77
N ASP A 52 -23.21 5.25 19.43
CA ASP A 52 -23.65 5.19 20.82
C ASP A 52 -25.08 4.63 20.88
N GLY A 53 -25.33 3.65 21.74
CA GLY A 53 -26.65 3.04 21.88
C GLY A 53 -26.65 1.70 22.59
N PHE A 54 -27.74 0.96 22.43
CA PHE A 54 -27.93 -0.37 23.00
C PHE A 54 -27.96 -1.43 21.89
N ALA A 55 -27.36 -2.59 22.16
CA ALA A 55 -27.50 -3.75 21.28
C ALA A 55 -28.93 -4.30 21.40
N VAL A 56 -29.62 -4.45 20.26
CA VAL A 56 -31.00 -4.96 20.20
C VAL A 56 -31.08 -6.18 19.28
N ARG A 57 -32.04 -7.08 19.54
CA ARG A 57 -32.34 -8.20 18.64
C ARG A 57 -33.39 -7.73 17.64
N ALA A 58 -33.04 -7.70 16.36
CA ALA A 58 -33.89 -7.11 15.33
C ALA A 58 -35.12 -7.96 14.94
N GLN A 59 -35.18 -9.22 15.36
CA GLN A 59 -36.21 -10.18 14.94
C GLN A 59 -36.92 -10.86 16.13
N GLU A 60 -37.12 -10.12 17.21
CA GLU A 60 -38.12 -10.50 18.23
C GLU A 60 -39.50 -9.92 17.88
#